data_AF-K3WQI3-F1
#
_entry.id   AF-K3WQI3-F1
#
_cell.length_a   1.000
_cell.length_b   1.000
_cell.length_c   1.000
_cell.angle_alpha   90.00
_cell.angle_beta   90.00
_cell.angle_gamma   90.00
#
_symmetry.space_group_name_H-M   'P 1'
#
loop_
_entity.id
_entity.type
_entity.pdbx_description
1 polymer ?
#
loop_
_entity_poly.entity_id
_entity_poly.type
_entity_poly.pdbx_seq_one_letter_code
_entity_poly.pdbx_strand_id
1 'polypeptide(L)'
;MGWLVAVHIGAGRYGARNEEAYLALMRDALACGREQLLKQGHDECANVPSYAMLVATRMLRVFERSALTNAGHGANLNEFGHVECEASVVCGKTNLVAACASMRGVAEPSALAMKLLSQAAEAEGRGEVKANDGADLSERTKEPQQFAFGRQAPLVVVGEHAKTLARQFGLETVASDADLDAYQVCVSES
;
A
#
# COMPACT_ATOMS: atom_id res chain seq x y z
N MET A 1 9.77 2.59 24.70
CA MET A 1 8.45 2.75 24.06
C MET A 1 8.04 1.42 23.46
N GLY A 2 6.74 1.10 23.43
CA GLY A 2 6.24 -0.14 22.85
C GLY A 2 5.26 0.15 21.72
N TRP A 3 5.20 -0.75 20.74
CA TRP A 3 4.24 -0.67 19.62
C TRP A 3 3.29 -1.85 19.71
N LEU A 4 2.06 -1.64 19.27
CA LEU A 4 1.10 -2.71 19.02
C LEU A 4 0.76 -2.68 17.53
N VAL A 5 0.95 -3.81 16.86
CA VAL A 5 0.56 -4.02 15.47
C VAL A 5 -0.34 -5.24 15.39
N ALA A 6 -1.37 -5.16 14.55
CA ALA A 6 -2.31 -6.23 14.31
C ALA A 6 -2.64 -6.29 12.82
N VAL A 7 -2.88 -7.50 12.33
CA VAL A 7 -3.23 -7.77 10.94
C VAL A 7 -4.32 -8.84 10.90
N HIS A 8 -5.12 -8.86 9.84
CA HIS A 8 -6.00 -9.96 9.49
C HIS A 8 -5.85 -10.28 8.00
N ILE A 9 -6.14 -11.51 7.61
CA ILE A 9 -6.02 -12.00 6.22
C ILE A 9 -7.37 -12.19 5.52
N GLY A 10 -8.44 -11.69 6.15
CA GLY A 10 -9.83 -11.74 5.69
C GLY A 10 -10.73 -12.36 6.75
N ALA A 11 -12.02 -12.44 6.45
CA ALA A 11 -12.98 -13.24 7.20
C ALA A 11 -13.80 -14.07 6.20
N GLY A 12 -14.02 -15.35 6.48
CA GLY A 12 -14.70 -16.24 5.57
C GLY A 12 -14.61 -17.70 5.98
N ARG A 13 -14.86 -18.60 5.02
CA ARG A 13 -14.74 -20.04 5.24
C ARG A 13 -13.31 -20.48 4.95
N TYR A 14 -12.60 -20.89 5.99
CA TYR A 14 -11.24 -21.42 5.89
C TYR A 14 -11.25 -22.94 5.93
N GLY A 15 -10.56 -23.58 4.99
CA GLY A 15 -10.26 -25.01 5.08
C GLY A 15 -9.08 -25.23 6.03
N ALA A 16 -9.16 -26.26 6.88
CA ALA A 16 -8.07 -26.62 7.80
C ALA A 16 -6.71 -26.84 7.09
N ARG A 17 -6.74 -27.21 5.80
CA ARG A 17 -5.55 -27.40 4.96
C ARG A 17 -4.76 -26.11 4.71
N ASN A 18 -5.42 -24.95 4.72
CA ASN A 18 -4.78 -23.65 4.43
C ASN A 18 -4.46 -22.86 5.70
N GLU A 19 -4.90 -23.31 6.88
CA GLU A 19 -4.73 -22.60 8.15
C GLU A 19 -3.25 -22.33 8.45
N GLU A 20 -2.39 -23.34 8.29
CA GLU A 20 -0.95 -23.19 8.50
C GLU A 20 -0.34 -22.12 7.58
N ALA A 21 -0.73 -22.12 6.30
CA ALA A 21 -0.26 -21.14 5.32
C ALA A 21 -0.73 -19.72 5.64
N TYR A 22 -1.98 -19.55 6.07
CA TYR A 22 -2.50 -18.24 6.50
C TYR A 22 -1.82 -17.72 7.77
N LEU A 23 -1.60 -18.59 8.76
CA LEU A 23 -0.87 -18.24 9.98
C LEU A 23 0.59 -17.87 9.67
N ALA A 24 1.24 -18.60 8.77
CA ALA A 24 2.58 -18.26 8.31
C ALA A 24 2.61 -16.89 7.63
N LEU A 25 1.67 -16.60 6.71
CA LEU A 25 1.63 -15.31 6.03
C LEU A 25 1.38 -14.14 6.99
N MET A 26 0.52 -14.31 8.00
CA MET A 26 0.33 -13.29 9.05
C MET A 26 1.60 -13.09 9.89
N ARG A 27 2.35 -14.15 10.20
CA ARG A 27 3.64 -14.03 10.90
C ARG A 27 4.66 -13.28 10.04
N ASP A 28 4.71 -13.53 8.74
CA ASP A 28 5.60 -12.84 7.81
C ASP A 28 5.25 -11.35 7.71
N ALA A 29 3.96 -11.01 7.65
CA ALA A 29 3.50 -9.62 7.71
C ALA A 29 3.93 -8.93 9.01
N LEU A 30 3.71 -9.57 10.16
CA LEU A 30 4.13 -9.04 11.46
C LEU A 30 5.66 -8.92 11.58
N ALA A 31 6.42 -9.87 11.04
CA ALA A 31 7.87 -9.82 11.00
C ALA A 31 8.36 -8.63 10.14
N CYS A 32 7.75 -8.42 8.97
CA CYS A 32 8.02 -7.26 8.11
C CYS A 32 7.74 -5.94 8.84
N GLY A 33 6.60 -5.85 9.54
CA GLY A 33 6.25 -4.67 10.35
C GLY A 33 7.26 -4.42 11.48
N ARG A 34 7.67 -5.47 12.19
CA ARG A 34 8.70 -5.40 13.24
C ARG A 34 10.04 -4.93 12.69
N GLU A 35 10.51 -5.51 11.58
CA GLU A 35 11.74 -5.09 10.92
C GLU A 35 11.68 -3.63 10.51
N GLN A 36 10.53 -3.18 9.97
CA GLN A 36 10.35 -1.78 9.65
C GLN A 36 10.51 -0.93 10.90
N LEU A 37 9.74 -1.21 11.97
CA LEU A 37 9.78 -0.49 13.25
C LEU A 37 11.18 -0.42 13.87
N LEU A 38 11.98 -1.50 13.77
CA LEU A 38 13.34 -1.57 14.31
C LEU A 38 14.37 -0.76 13.50
N LYS A 39 14.12 -0.48 12.22
CA LYS A 39 15.02 0.34 11.40
C LYS A 39 15.06 1.79 11.84
N GLN A 40 14.06 2.26 12.58
CA GLN A 40 14.08 3.60 13.15
C GLN A 40 14.52 3.54 14.61
N GLY A 41 15.62 4.24 14.90
CA GLY A 41 16.12 4.41 16.25
C GLY A 41 15.05 4.99 17.18
N HIS A 42 15.13 4.62 18.45
CA HIS A 42 14.08 4.75 19.46
C HIS A 42 13.57 6.17 19.80
N ASP A 43 14.15 7.25 19.25
CA ASP A 43 13.98 8.60 19.83
C ASP A 43 13.15 9.62 19.02
N GLU A 44 12.83 9.41 17.73
CA GLU A 44 12.19 10.48 16.93
C GLU A 44 10.77 10.16 16.40
N CYS A 45 10.23 8.96 16.64
CA CYS A 45 9.10 8.45 15.85
C CYS A 45 7.72 8.55 16.48
N ALA A 46 7.60 8.96 17.76
CA ALA A 46 6.29 9.12 18.39
C ALA A 46 5.42 10.18 17.68
N ASN A 47 6.05 11.02 16.85
CA ASN A 47 5.41 12.10 16.15
C ASN A 47 5.54 12.02 14.63
N VAL A 48 5.88 10.92 13.94
CA VAL A 48 5.86 10.95 12.46
C VAL A 48 4.53 10.43 11.90
N PRO A 49 3.63 11.28 11.36
CA PRO A 49 2.31 10.85 10.87
C PRO A 49 2.40 9.77 9.79
N SER A 50 3.47 9.80 8.99
CA SER A 50 3.68 8.89 7.87
C SER A 50 4.25 7.54 8.27
N TYR A 51 4.84 7.39 9.46
CA TYR A 51 5.59 6.18 9.77
C TYR A 51 4.71 4.99 10.15
N ALA A 52 3.69 5.19 10.97
CA ALA A 52 2.72 4.13 11.27
C ALA A 52 2.00 3.65 9.99
N MET A 53 1.68 4.59 9.09
CA MET A 53 1.13 4.31 7.77
C MET A 53 2.10 3.49 6.90
N LEU A 54 3.39 3.86 6.90
CA LEU A 54 4.43 3.11 6.19
C LEU A 54 4.54 1.68 6.71
N VAL A 55 4.56 1.49 8.04
CA VAL A 55 4.58 0.16 8.67
C VAL A 55 3.35 -0.65 8.25
N ALA A 56 2.15 -0.07 8.33
CA ALA A 56 0.91 -0.74 7.91
C ALA A 56 0.96 -1.16 6.43
N THR A 57 1.38 -0.26 5.54
CA THR A 57 1.48 -0.52 4.09
C THR A 57 2.54 -1.58 3.78
N ARG A 58 3.65 -1.60 4.52
CA ARG A 58 4.68 -2.65 4.39
C ARG A 58 4.18 -4.02 4.81
N MET A 59 3.33 -4.10 5.84
CA MET A 59 2.68 -5.36 6.22
C MET A 59 1.66 -5.80 5.17
N LEU A 60 0.84 -4.89 4.64
CA LEU A 60 -0.14 -5.18 3.59
C LEU A 60 0.49 -5.70 2.30
N ARG A 61 1.68 -5.19 1.93
CA ARG A 61 2.46 -5.71 0.79
C ARG A 61 2.68 -7.23 0.87
N VAL A 62 2.85 -7.80 2.06
CA VAL A 62 3.02 -9.26 2.23
C VAL A 62 1.76 -10.02 1.79
N PHE A 63 0.58 -9.46 2.07
CA PHE A 63 -0.70 -10.02 1.62
C PHE A 63 -0.91 -9.78 0.14
N GLU A 64 -0.73 -8.54 -0.34
CA GLU A 64 -0.97 -8.15 -1.74
C GLU A 64 -0.07 -8.89 -2.73
N ARG A 65 1.12 -9.34 -2.32
CA ARG A 65 2.00 -10.16 -3.17
C ARG A 65 1.71 -11.66 -3.10
N SER A 66 0.82 -12.09 -2.20
CA SER A 66 0.51 -13.50 -1.99
C SER A 66 -0.71 -13.93 -2.79
N ALA A 67 -0.60 -15.07 -3.47
CA ALA A 67 -1.74 -15.73 -4.11
C ALA A 67 -2.77 -16.28 -3.09
N LEU A 68 -2.43 -16.32 -1.79
CA LEU A 68 -3.31 -16.86 -0.75
C LEU A 68 -4.42 -15.90 -0.33
N THR A 69 -4.30 -14.60 -0.66
CA THR A 69 -5.23 -13.57 -0.18
C THR A 69 -6.00 -12.97 -1.33
N ASN A 70 -7.27 -12.64 -1.10
CA ASN A 70 -8.08 -11.89 -2.04
C ASN A 70 -7.70 -10.39 -2.01
N ALA A 71 -6.44 -10.10 -2.34
CA ALA A 71 -5.85 -8.77 -2.43
C ALA A 71 -4.64 -8.81 -3.37
N GLY A 72 -4.44 -7.75 -4.16
CA GLY A 72 -3.31 -7.67 -5.09
C GLY A 72 -3.25 -8.88 -6.04
N HIS A 73 -2.14 -9.60 -6.02
CA HIS A 73 -1.84 -10.74 -6.88
C HIS A 73 -2.84 -11.89 -6.77
N GLY A 74 -3.36 -12.16 -5.56
CA GLY A 74 -4.33 -13.23 -5.32
C GLY A 74 -5.80 -12.77 -5.39
N ALA A 75 -6.06 -11.55 -5.85
CA ALA A 75 -7.42 -11.02 -5.94
C ALA A 75 -8.32 -11.83 -6.88
N ASN A 76 -9.60 -11.89 -6.55
CA ASN A 76 -10.62 -12.56 -7.33
C ASN A 76 -10.84 -11.89 -8.69
N LEU A 77 -11.30 -12.70 -9.64
CA LEU A 77 -11.81 -12.21 -10.92
C LEU A 77 -13.21 -11.61 -10.76
N ASN A 78 -13.47 -10.51 -11.46
CA ASN A 78 -14.80 -9.93 -11.64
C ASN A 78 -15.62 -10.71 -12.71
N GLU A 79 -16.85 -10.26 -13.01
CA GLU A 79 -17.72 -10.92 -13.99
C GLU A 79 -17.16 -10.96 -15.42
N PHE A 80 -16.15 -10.14 -15.71
CA PHE A 80 -15.46 -10.10 -17.00
C PHE A 80 -14.19 -10.97 -17.01
N GLY A 81 -13.90 -11.68 -15.92
CA GLY A 81 -12.71 -12.51 -15.81
C GLY A 81 -11.42 -11.71 -15.57
N HIS A 82 -11.52 -10.51 -14.98
CA HIS A 82 -10.39 -9.63 -14.73
C HIS A 82 -10.21 -9.36 -13.23
N VAL A 83 -8.96 -9.22 -12.77
CA VAL A 83 -8.67 -8.62 -11.46
C VAL A 83 -8.84 -7.11 -11.52
N GLU A 84 -9.56 -6.59 -10.54
CA GLU A 84 -9.65 -5.17 -10.18
C GLU A 84 -9.47 -5.05 -8.66
N CYS A 85 -8.40 -4.36 -8.26
CA CYS A 85 -8.07 -4.22 -6.84
C CYS A 85 -8.65 -2.94 -6.25
N GLU A 86 -8.74 -2.93 -4.92
CA GLU A 86 -9.09 -1.75 -4.13
C GLU A 86 -8.19 -1.71 -2.90
N ALA A 87 -7.83 -0.50 -2.46
CA ALA A 87 -7.14 -0.29 -1.19
C ALA A 87 -7.40 1.11 -0.65
N SER A 88 -7.30 1.26 0.65
CA SER A 88 -7.36 2.56 1.32
C SER A 88 -6.41 2.61 2.51
N VAL A 89 -5.99 3.82 2.84
CA VAL A 89 -5.08 4.11 3.95
C VAL A 89 -5.60 5.33 4.70
N VAL A 90 -5.60 5.23 6.03
CA VAL A 90 -6.06 6.30 6.93
C VAL A 90 -4.95 6.62 7.91
N CYS A 91 -4.67 7.91 8.13
CA CYS A 91 -3.71 8.36 9.12
C CYS A 91 -4.42 9.16 10.22
N GLY A 92 -4.49 8.57 11.42
CA GLY A 92 -5.12 9.21 12.58
C GLY A 92 -4.41 10.49 13.06
N LYS A 93 -3.13 10.68 12.73
CA LYS A 93 -2.39 11.91 13.08
C LYS A 93 -2.71 13.07 12.14
N THR A 94 -2.80 12.83 10.82
CA THR A 94 -3.13 13.87 9.84
C THR A 94 -4.63 14.05 9.62
N ASN A 95 -5.45 13.09 10.08
CA ASN A 95 -6.87 12.94 9.78
C ASN A 95 -7.17 12.85 8.27
N LEU A 96 -6.20 12.38 7.48
CA LEU A 96 -6.38 12.15 6.05
C LEU A 96 -6.73 10.69 5.78
N VAL A 97 -7.47 10.49 4.70
CA VAL A 97 -7.80 9.20 4.10
C VAL A 97 -7.54 9.28 2.61
N ALA A 98 -6.92 8.26 2.04
CA ALA A 98 -6.79 8.11 0.61
C ALA A 98 -7.18 6.69 0.17
N ALA A 99 -7.69 6.57 -1.04
CA ALA A 99 -8.18 5.32 -1.59
C ALA A 99 -7.90 5.20 -3.08
N CYS A 100 -7.82 3.96 -3.54
CA CYS A 100 -7.75 3.60 -4.93
C CYS A 100 -8.66 2.39 -5.19
N ALA A 101 -9.38 2.39 -6.31
CA ALA A 101 -10.36 1.34 -6.61
C ALA A 101 -10.48 1.05 -8.11
N SER A 102 -11.09 -0.09 -8.47
CA SER A 102 -11.23 -0.56 -9.86
C SER A 102 -9.89 -0.50 -10.63
N MET A 103 -8.78 -0.77 -9.92
CA MET A 103 -7.44 -0.58 -10.46
C MET A 103 -6.85 -1.90 -10.93
N ARG A 104 -6.26 -1.88 -12.12
CA ARG A 104 -5.66 -3.04 -12.77
C ARG A 104 -4.15 -2.84 -12.91
N GLY A 105 -3.39 -3.93 -12.75
CA GLY A 105 -1.97 -3.96 -13.08
C GLY A 105 -1.06 -3.11 -12.18
N VAL A 106 -1.40 -2.97 -10.90
CA VAL A 106 -0.56 -2.35 -9.86
C VAL A 106 -0.24 -3.40 -8.80
N ALA A 107 1.04 -3.63 -8.51
CA ALA A 107 1.49 -4.72 -7.63
C ALA A 107 1.00 -4.59 -6.19
N GLU A 108 1.01 -3.36 -5.69
CA GLU A 108 0.78 -3.02 -4.29
C GLU A 108 -0.28 -1.91 -4.22
N PRO A 109 -1.58 -2.24 -4.32
CA PRO A 109 -2.67 -1.25 -4.22
C PRO A 109 -2.56 -0.34 -3.00
N SER A 110 -2.23 -0.89 -1.82
CA SER A 110 -2.05 -0.14 -0.58
C SER A 110 -0.92 0.90 -0.68
N ALA A 111 0.14 0.62 -1.45
CA ALA A 111 1.23 1.56 -1.68
C ALA A 111 0.77 2.77 -2.50
N LEU A 112 -0.16 2.59 -3.46
CA LEU A 112 -0.75 3.71 -4.19
C LEU A 112 -1.58 4.60 -3.27
N ALA A 113 -2.47 4.01 -2.46
CA ALA A 113 -3.25 4.76 -1.47
C ALA A 113 -2.35 5.52 -0.48
N MET A 114 -1.28 4.89 0.01
CA MET A 114 -0.27 5.55 0.85
C MET A 114 0.38 6.75 0.14
N LYS A 115 0.77 6.62 -1.14
CA LYS A 115 1.40 7.70 -1.91
C LYS A 115 0.47 8.90 -2.11
N LEU A 116 -0.81 8.65 -2.37
CA LEU A 116 -1.85 9.68 -2.44
C LEU A 116 -1.97 10.44 -1.11
N LEU A 117 -2.04 9.70 0.00
CA LEU A 117 -2.14 10.30 1.34
C LEU A 117 -0.90 11.14 1.68
N SER A 118 0.29 10.62 1.40
CA SER A 118 1.54 11.36 1.61
C SER A 118 1.60 12.64 0.79
N GLN A 119 1.22 12.60 -0.50
CA GLN A 119 1.18 13.79 -1.35
C GLN A 119 0.19 14.83 -0.82
N ALA A 120 -0.98 14.41 -0.36
CA ALA A 120 -1.97 15.32 0.24
C ALA A 120 -1.47 15.91 1.56
N ALA A 121 -0.85 15.10 2.42
CA ALA A 121 -0.25 15.57 3.66
C ALA A 121 0.84 16.61 3.40
N GLU A 122 1.72 16.38 2.43
CA GLU A 122 2.75 17.34 2.01
C GLU A 122 2.14 18.64 1.49
N ALA A 123 1.11 18.56 0.63
CA ALA A 123 0.43 19.73 0.09
C ALA A 123 -0.28 20.59 1.16
N GLU A 124 -0.75 19.98 2.26
CA GLU A 124 -1.39 20.68 3.38
C GLU A 124 -0.39 21.14 4.46
N GLY A 125 0.93 20.91 4.27
CA GLY A 125 1.93 21.17 5.31
C GLY A 125 1.77 20.28 6.56
N ARG A 126 1.05 19.16 6.41
CA ARG A 126 0.85 18.11 7.44
C ARG A 126 1.81 16.93 7.28
N GLY A 127 2.59 16.91 6.20
CA GLY A 127 3.66 15.94 5.95
C GLY A 127 4.91 16.28 6.74
N GLU A 128 5.63 15.27 7.22
CA GLU A 128 6.89 15.44 7.95
C GLU A 128 8.10 15.04 7.10
N VAL A 129 9.26 15.61 7.47
CA VAL A 129 10.58 15.49 6.84
C VAL A 129 10.97 14.02 6.67
N LYS A 130 11.42 13.69 5.46
CA LYS A 130 11.77 12.34 5.00
C LYS A 130 12.62 11.56 6.02
N ALA A 131 12.14 10.39 6.43
CA ALA A 131 13.02 9.36 6.97
C ALA A 131 13.95 8.86 5.85
N ASN A 132 15.25 8.82 6.14
CA ASN A 132 16.29 8.36 5.23
C ASN A 132 16.16 6.86 4.90
N ASP A 133 15.34 6.53 3.92
CA ASP A 133 15.34 5.20 3.29
C ASP A 133 16.49 5.10 2.27
N GLY A 134 17.75 5.17 2.74
CA GLY A 134 18.97 4.64 2.08
C GLY A 134 19.24 4.94 0.59
N ALA A 135 18.45 5.77 -0.08
CA ALA A 135 18.59 6.16 -1.47
C ALA A 135 19.22 7.55 -1.50
N ASP A 136 20.43 7.61 -2.07
CA ASP A 136 21.18 8.77 -2.53
C ASP A 136 20.63 10.16 -2.13
N LEU A 137 21.29 10.78 -1.16
CA LEU A 137 20.98 12.08 -0.55
C LEU A 137 21.24 13.29 -1.47
N SER A 138 21.39 13.11 -2.78
CA SER A 138 21.69 14.21 -3.70
C SER A 138 20.49 14.82 -4.43
N GLU A 139 19.27 14.27 -4.31
CA GLU A 139 18.12 14.82 -5.04
C GLU A 139 16.98 15.36 -4.16
N ARG A 140 16.99 16.70 -4.10
CA ARG A 140 15.80 17.57 -4.16
C ARG A 140 14.98 17.68 -2.86
N THR A 141 15.32 18.69 -2.08
CA THR A 141 14.35 19.57 -1.41
C THR A 141 13.44 20.20 -2.47
N LYS A 142 12.42 19.47 -2.93
CA LYS A 142 11.35 20.08 -3.73
C LYS A 142 10.46 20.84 -2.74
N GLU A 143 10.21 22.11 -3.03
CA GLU A 143 9.04 22.85 -2.53
C GLU A 143 7.82 21.91 -2.48
N PRO A 144 6.94 22.02 -1.46
CA PRO A 144 5.73 21.22 -1.41
C PRO A 144 5.02 21.32 -2.76
N GLN A 145 4.67 20.17 -3.35
CA GLN A 145 3.97 20.13 -4.62
C GLN A 145 2.61 20.81 -4.46
N GLN A 146 2.58 22.12 -4.66
CA GLN A 146 1.36 22.89 -4.66
C GLN A 146 0.68 22.66 -6.00
N PHE A 147 -0.48 22.00 -5.97
CA PHE A 147 -1.28 21.83 -7.18
C PHE A 147 -1.65 23.20 -7.73
N ALA A 148 -1.65 23.33 -9.06
CA ALA A 148 -1.92 24.60 -9.72
C ALA A 148 -3.20 25.25 -9.17
N PHE A 149 -3.10 26.55 -8.88
CA PHE A 149 -4.16 27.37 -8.27
C PHE A 149 -4.54 26.98 -6.83
N GLY A 150 -3.66 26.30 -6.10
CA GLY A 150 -3.93 25.89 -4.71
C GLY A 150 -5.01 24.80 -4.62
N ARG A 151 -5.19 24.00 -5.67
CA ARG A 151 -6.16 22.91 -5.68
C ARG A 151 -5.79 21.86 -4.64
N GLN A 152 -6.80 21.20 -4.07
CA GLN A 152 -6.56 20.06 -3.18
C GLN A 152 -6.03 18.86 -3.98
N ALA A 153 -5.12 18.12 -3.36
CA ALA A 153 -4.61 16.88 -3.91
C ALA A 153 -5.74 15.84 -4.07
N PRO A 154 -5.73 15.02 -5.13
CA PRO A 154 -6.67 13.91 -5.22
C PRO A 154 -6.38 12.89 -4.12
N LEU A 155 -7.38 12.57 -3.32
CA LEU A 155 -7.32 11.51 -2.30
C LEU A 155 -7.93 10.19 -2.78
N VAL A 156 -8.74 10.23 -3.85
CA VAL A 156 -9.37 9.06 -4.44
C VAL A 156 -9.03 9.00 -5.92
N VAL A 157 -8.53 7.86 -6.38
CA VAL A 157 -8.28 7.58 -7.80
C VAL A 157 -8.90 6.25 -8.18
N VAL A 158 -9.47 6.15 -9.38
CA VAL A 158 -10.12 4.91 -9.84
C VAL A 158 -9.73 4.55 -11.27
N GLY A 159 -9.87 3.28 -11.60
CA GLY A 159 -9.73 2.81 -12.98
C GLY A 159 -8.31 2.92 -13.53
N GLU A 160 -8.23 3.10 -14.86
CA GLU A 160 -6.97 3.17 -15.61
C GLU A 160 -6.02 4.30 -15.16
N HIS A 161 -6.57 5.40 -14.65
CA HIS A 161 -5.77 6.50 -14.13
C HIS A 161 -4.98 6.11 -12.89
N ALA A 162 -5.46 5.15 -12.09
CA ALA A 162 -4.74 4.65 -10.92
C ALA A 162 -3.41 3.99 -11.31
N LYS A 163 -3.38 3.21 -12.41
CA LYS A 163 -2.16 2.58 -12.95
C LYS A 163 -1.17 3.63 -13.44
N THR A 164 -1.65 4.63 -14.17
CA THR A 164 -0.81 5.74 -14.65
C THR A 164 -0.18 6.51 -13.49
N LEU A 165 -0.97 6.82 -12.46
CA LEU A 165 -0.50 7.54 -11.29
C LEU A 165 0.46 6.71 -10.44
N ALA A 166 0.19 5.41 -10.27
CA ALA A 166 1.11 4.47 -9.63
C ALA A 166 2.49 4.49 -10.31
N ARG A 167 2.53 4.45 -11.65
CA ARG A 167 3.77 4.54 -12.42
C ARG A 167 4.48 5.88 -12.21
N GLN A 168 3.75 6.99 -12.14
CA GLN A 168 4.32 8.32 -11.84
C GLN A 168 4.92 8.40 -10.41
N PHE A 169 4.34 7.66 -9.46
CA PHE A 169 4.90 7.52 -8.11
C PHE A 169 6.06 6.51 -8.02
N GLY A 170 6.47 5.90 -9.15
CA GLY A 170 7.54 4.91 -9.19
C GLY A 170 7.14 3.55 -8.59
N LEU A 171 5.84 3.25 -8.52
CA LEU A 171 5.35 1.95 -8.08
C LEU A 171 5.44 0.92 -9.20
N GLU A 172 5.56 -0.34 -8.81
CA GLU A 172 5.57 -1.47 -9.71
C GLU A 172 4.19 -1.63 -10.37
N THR A 173 4.17 -1.50 -11.70
CA THR A 173 2.98 -1.67 -12.54
C THR A 173 3.29 -2.59 -13.71
N VAL A 174 2.28 -3.26 -14.26
CA VAL A 174 2.40 -3.95 -15.56
C VAL A 174 2.94 -3.02 -16.64
N ALA A 175 3.73 -3.55 -17.57
CA ALA A 175 4.26 -2.76 -18.67
C ALA A 175 3.15 -2.42 -19.68
N SER A 176 2.34 -3.42 -20.03
CA SER A 176 1.21 -3.31 -20.95
C SER A 176 -0.02 -4.07 -20.46
N ASP A 177 -1.17 -3.84 -21.09
CA ASP A 177 -2.40 -4.58 -20.78
C ASP A 177 -2.31 -6.08 -21.10
N ALA A 178 -1.40 -6.45 -22.02
CA ALA A 178 -1.11 -7.86 -22.31
C ALA A 178 -0.44 -8.59 -21.13
N ASP A 179 0.16 -7.85 -20.20
CA ASP A 179 0.85 -8.40 -19.03
C ASP A 179 -0.06 -8.44 -17.79
N LEU A 180 -1.34 -8.07 -17.92
CA LEU A 180 -2.27 -8.01 -16.80
C LEU A 180 -2.43 -9.37 -16.12
N ASP A 181 -2.33 -10.47 -16.86
CA ASP A 181 -2.49 -11.82 -16.33
C ASP A 181 -1.36 -12.22 -15.36
N ALA A 182 -0.18 -11.61 -15.45
CA ALA A 182 0.90 -11.84 -14.48
C ALA A 182 0.55 -11.35 -13.07
N TYR A 183 -0.48 -10.51 -12.95
CA TYR A 183 -0.99 -9.94 -11.70
C TYR A 183 -2.29 -10.59 -11.25
N GLN A 184 -2.67 -11.72 -11.88
CA GLN A 184 -3.89 -12.44 -11.57
C GLN A 184 -3.52 -13.90 -11.35
N VAL A 185 -3.93 -14.46 -10.21
CA VAL A 185 -3.86 -15.90 -10.00
C VAL A 185 -5.28 -16.46 -10.00
N CYS A 186 -5.59 -17.25 -11.03
CA CYS A 186 -6.72 -18.18 -10.96
C CYS A 186 -6.32 -19.34 -10.06
N VAL A 187 -6.61 -19.25 -8.76
CA VAL A 187 -6.52 -20.45 -7.90
C VAL A 187 -7.75 -21.30 -8.20
N SER A 188 -7.67 -22.15 -9.22
CA SER A 188 -8.70 -23.14 -9.51
C SER A 188 -8.53 -24.35 -8.61
N GLU A 189 -8.86 -24.25 -7.32
CA GLU A 189 -8.97 -25.46 -6.47
C GLU A 189 -10.20 -25.38 -5.55
N SER A 190 -11.21 -26.14 -5.95
CA SER A 190 -12.35 -26.60 -5.12
C SER A 190 -11.99 -27.87 -4.36
#